data_AF-A0A921B8U9-F1
#
_entry.id   AF-A0A921B8U9-F1
#
_cell.length_a   1.000
_cell.length_b   1.000
_cell.length_c   1.000
_cell.angle_alpha   90.00
_cell.angle_beta   90.00
_cell.angle_gamma   90.00
#
_symmetry.space_group_name_H-M   'P 1'
#
loop_
_entity.id
_entity.type
_entity.pdbx_description
1 polymer ?
#
loop_
_entity_poly.entity_id
_entity_poly.type
_entity_poly.pdbx_seq_one_letter_code
_entity_poly.pdbx_strand_id
1 'polypeptide(L)' 'MLDRKFGSEGFGFLQETEGNWEKIEHLGEVILGNNVEIGSNCSIDRGSAGNTFLDDQVKLDNNVHLAHNVH' A
#
# COMPACT_ATOMS: atom_id res chain seq x y z
N MET A 1 1.31 17.66 -7.32
CA MET A 1 1.73 16.33 -6.83
C MET A 1 0.65 15.32 -7.18
N LEU A 2 0.43 15.01 -8.46
CA LEU A 2 -0.78 14.28 -8.91
C LEU A 2 -0.54 12.84 -9.38
N ASP A 3 0.70 12.31 -9.36
CA ASP A 3 0.99 10.94 -9.84
C ASP A 3 1.75 10.06 -8.82
N ARG A 4 1.52 10.25 -7.51
CA ARG A 4 2.06 9.33 -6.49
C ARG A 4 0.98 8.31 -6.15
N LYS A 5 1.24 7.02 -6.41
CA LYS A 5 0.37 5.90 -6.00
C LYS A 5 0.49 5.70 -4.49
N PHE A 6 -0.14 6.61 -3.76
CA PHE A 6 -0.22 6.57 -2.31
C PHE A 6 -1.63 6.14 -1.92
N GLY A 7 -1.74 4.99 -1.25
CA GLY A 7 -3.02 4.37 -0.92
C GLY A 7 -3.71 3.68 -2.11
N SER A 8 -2.95 3.23 -3.11
CA SER A 8 -3.45 2.33 -4.15
C SER A 8 -3.89 0.99 -3.57
N GLU A 9 -4.80 0.31 -4.25
CA GLU A 9 -5.16 -1.07 -3.87
C GLU A 9 -3.98 -2.01 -4.08
N GLY A 10 -3.76 -2.90 -3.12
CA GLY A 10 -2.73 -3.91 -3.23
C GLY A 10 -3.13 -5.07 -4.13
N PHE A 11 -2.19 -5.99 -4.34
CA PHE A 11 -2.45 -7.21 -5.10
C PHE A 11 -3.22 -8.24 -4.23
N GLY A 12 -4.55 -8.15 -4.21
CA GLY A 12 -5.42 -9.06 -3.47
C GLY A 12 -6.49 -9.70 -4.36
N PHE A 13 -6.39 -11.02 -4.54
CA PHE A 13 -7.34 -11.80 -5.34
C PHE A 13 -7.63 -13.16 -4.68
N LEU A 14 -8.88 -13.59 -4.72
CA LEU A 14 -9.31 -14.93 -4.34
C LEU A 14 -9.41 -15.80 -5.58
N GLN A 15 -8.76 -16.97 -5.57
CA GLN A 15 -8.90 -17.94 -6.67
C GLN A 15 -10.16 -18.78 -6.46
N GLU A 16 -11.11 -18.69 -7.38
CA GLU A 16 -12.27 -19.58 -7.41
C GLU A 16 -11.92 -20.94 -8.03
N THR A 17 -12.76 -21.94 -7.78
CA THR A 17 -12.59 -23.34 -8.23
C THR A 17 -12.44 -23.51 -9.75
N GLU A 18 -12.89 -22.54 -10.55
CA GLU A 18 -12.83 -22.59 -12.02
C GLU A 18 -11.68 -21.77 -12.63
N GLY A 19 -10.73 -21.30 -11.79
CA GLY A 19 -9.59 -20.51 -12.25
C GLY A 19 -9.90 -19.02 -12.48
N ASN A 20 -11.10 -18.57 -12.11
CA ASN A 20 -11.44 -17.15 -12.03
C ASN A 20 -10.78 -16.51 -10.80
N TRP A 21 -10.48 -15.22 -10.91
CA TRP A 21 -9.93 -14.41 -9.82
C TRP A 21 -10.93 -13.33 -9.43
N GLU A 22 -11.44 -13.41 -8.22
CA GLU A 22 -12.28 -12.35 -7.65
C GLU A 22 -11.37 -11.34 -6.95
N LYS A 23 -11.54 -10.05 -7.26
CA LYS A 23 -10.77 -8.98 -6.62
C LYS A 23 -11.23 -8.81 -5.18
N ILE A 24 -10.26 -8.77 -4.26
CA ILE A 24 -10.53 -8.42 -2.87
C ILE A 24 -10.45 -6.89 -2.77
N GLU A 25 -11.51 -6.27 -2.25
CA GLU A 25 -11.53 -4.82 -2.02
C GLU A 25 -10.60 -4.44 -0.86
N HIS A 26 -9.77 -3.41 -1.07
CA HIS A 26 -8.85 -2.89 -0.05
C HIS A 26 -9.46 -1.68 0.65
N LEU A 27 -10.09 -1.95 1.78
CA LEU A 27 -10.82 -0.97 2.58
C LEU A 27 -9.96 -0.26 3.62
N GLY A 28 -8.73 -0.73 3.83
CA GLY A 28 -7.78 -0.11 4.74
C GLY A 28 -7.24 1.22 4.24
N GLU A 29 -6.37 1.81 5.05
CA GLU A 29 -5.71 3.08 4.79
C GLU A 29 -4.19 2.91 4.75
N VAL A 30 -3.51 3.98 4.35
CA VAL A 30 -2.07 4.15 4.61
C VAL A 30 -1.93 5.21 5.71
N ILE A 31 -1.33 4.82 6.82
CA ILE A 31 -1.13 5.69 7.98
C ILE A 31 0.33 6.10 8.05
N LEU A 32 0.58 7.41 8.07
CA LEU A 32 1.92 7.97 8.23
C LEU A 32 2.09 8.53 9.64
N GLY A 33 3.19 8.15 10.28
CA GLY A 33 3.71 8.79 11.47
C GLY A 33 4.31 10.16 11.17
N ASN A 34 4.91 10.75 12.20
CA ASN A 34 5.55 12.06 12.15
C ASN A 34 6.90 12.00 11.44
N ASN A 35 7.21 13.05 10.66
CA ASN A 35 8.50 13.24 10.00
C ASN A 35 8.90 12.08 9.05
N VAL A 36 7.93 11.44 8.40
CA VAL A 36 8.19 10.46 7.34
C VAL A 36 8.67 11.19 6.08
N GLU A 37 9.73 10.66 5.44
CA GLU A 37 10.19 11.13 4.13
C GLU A 37 10.04 10.03 3.09
N ILE A 38 9.46 10.37 1.95
CA ILE A 38 9.19 9.44 0.86
C ILE A 38 9.87 9.95 -0.40
N GLY A 39 10.82 9.18 -0.90
CA GLY A 39 11.53 9.40 -2.14
C GLY A 39 10.62 9.39 -3.37
N SER A 40 11.17 9.77 -4.51
CA SER A 40 10.44 9.80 -5.78
C SER A 40 9.93 8.42 -6.20
N ASN A 41 8.79 8.37 -6.88
CA ASN A 41 8.22 7.17 -7.48
C ASN A 41 7.96 5.98 -6.54
N CYS A 42 7.80 6.24 -5.23
CA CYS A 42 7.33 5.19 -4.33
C CYS A 42 5.87 4.83 -4.62
N SER A 43 5.53 3.55 -4.47
CA SER A 43 4.16 3.03 -4.53
C SER A 43 3.84 2.37 -3.20
N ILE A 44 2.86 2.91 -2.48
CA ILE A 44 2.49 2.46 -1.13
C ILE A 44 1.02 2.07 -1.16
N ASP A 45 0.75 0.77 -1.09
CA ASP A 45 -0.60 0.25 -1.16
C ASP A 45 -1.29 0.35 0.20
N ARG A 46 -2.59 0.67 0.18
CA ARG A 46 -3.44 0.56 1.37
C ARG A 46 -3.66 -0.89 1.74
N GLY A 47 -3.93 -1.13 3.01
CA GLY A 47 -4.20 -2.48 3.48
C GLY A 47 -5.56 -3.01 3.01
N SER A 48 -5.71 -4.34 3.04
CA SER A 48 -6.93 -5.04 2.63
C SER A 48 -8.06 -4.83 3.64
N ALA A 49 -7.95 -5.44 4.82
CA ALA A 49 -8.85 -5.23 5.96
C ALA A 49 -8.22 -4.35 7.06
N GLY A 50 -6.91 -4.50 7.31
CA GLY A 50 -6.14 -3.60 8.18
C GLY A 50 -5.49 -2.46 7.38
N ASN A 51 -4.70 -1.61 8.05
CA ASN A 51 -3.97 -0.53 7.40
C ASN A 51 -2.52 -0.94 7.06
N THR A 52 -1.90 -0.18 6.15
CA THR A 52 -0.45 -0.13 5.96
C THR A 52 0.09 1.02 6.81
N PHE A 53 1.17 0.80 7.57
CA PHE A 53 1.74 1.79 8.48
C PHE A 53 3.17 2.14 8.11
N LEU A 54 3.50 3.43 8.18
CA LEU A 54 4.89 3.90 8.21
C LEU A 54 5.04 4.69 9.51
N ASP A 55 5.83 4.18 10.46
CA ASP A 55 6.01 4.82 11.76
C ASP A 55 6.81 6.13 11.69
N ASP A 56 6.89 6.82 12.82
CA ASP A 56 7.66 8.05 12.99
C ASP A 56 9.11 7.89 12.48
N GLN A 57 9.61 8.91 11.79
CA GLN A 57 10.99 8.99 11.26
C GLN A 57 11.34 7.99 10.13
N VAL A 58 10.39 7.20 9.61
CA VAL A 58 10.67 6.33 8.44
C VAL A 58 11.14 7.15 7.23
N LYS A 59 12.21 6.68 6.56
CA LYS A 59 12.79 7.30 5.36
C LYS A 59 12.81 6.26 4.25
N LEU A 60 12.04 6.51 3.19
CA LEU A 60 12.05 5.68 1.99
C LEU A 60 12.83 6.40 0.90
N ASP A 61 13.75 5.68 0.25
CA ASP A 61 14.42 6.16 -0.94
C ASP A 61 13.50 6.02 -2.18
N ASN A 62 14.03 6.29 -3.36
CA ASN A 62 13.29 6.30 -4.62
C ASN A 62 12.87 4.89 -5.06
N ASN A 63 11.74 4.81 -5.76
CA ASN A 63 11.20 3.60 -6.38
C ASN A 63 10.91 2.44 -5.40
N VAL A 64 10.72 2.73 -4.12
CA VAL A 64 10.31 1.70 -3.13
C VAL A 64 8.85 1.30 -3.37
N HIS A 65 8.58 0.00 -3.30
CA HIS A 65 7.23 -0.52 -3.28
C HIS A 65 6.92 -1.11 -1.90
N LEU A 66 5.89 -0.57 -1.24
CA LEU A 66 5.31 -1.13 -0.02
C LEU A 66 3.95 -1.74 -0.37
N ALA A 67 3.84 -3.04 -0.16
CA ALA A 67 2.61 -3.78 -0.38
C ALA A 67 1.57 -3.50 0.72
N HIS A 68 0.35 -3.97 0.49
CA HIS A 68 -0.75 -3.88 1.44
C HIS A 68 -0.42 -4.53 2.81
N ASN A 69 -0.86 -3.89 3.89
CA ASN A 69 -0.73 -4.36 5.28
C ASN A 69 0.72 -4.48 5.80
N VAL A 70 1.68 -3.83 5.14
CA VAL A 70 3.04 -3.66 5.67
C VAL A 70 3.03 -2.72 6.89
N HIS A 71 3.89 -3.01 7.87
CA HIS A 71 4.21 -2.16 9.00
C HIS A 71 5.73 -1.98 9.05
#